data_AF-A0AAV2LAS2-F1
#
_entry.id   AF-A0AAV2LAS2-F1
#
_cell.length_a   1.000
_cell.length_b   1.000
_cell.length_c   1.000
_cell.angle_alpha   90.00
_cell.angle_beta   90.00
_cell.angle_gamma   90.00
#
_symmetry.space_group_name_H-M   'P 1'
#
loop_
_entity.id
_entity.type
_entity.pdbx_description
1 polymer ?
#
loop_
_entity_poly.entity_id
_entity_poly.type
_entity_poly.pdbx_seq_one_letter_code
_entity_poly.pdbx_strand_id
1 'polypeptide(L)'
;MMAQWYQLQMLDGKYLEQVDQLYDDSFPMDIRQYLSQWIESVDWEAVTDNESLATVRFHELLSQLDDQHSRFALENNFLLQHNIRKIKRNLQDRFQEEPVIMAGIISRNLKEEQKILESAKSVEQGEGTGSAMVLEKQKLDNIVKEIKEKVQLVDQNIKTLEDQQDECDFRMNTLRNPENEKNGMTPKELEQEKLHLNRMCLELKAKRQDVVVKLVELLNLSHSLVLSLVSEELPEWKMASPPEARLIRVFASANSPGRGRLACRY
;
A
#
# COMPACT_ATOMS: atom_id res chain seq x y z
N MET A 1 18.76 -0.05 7.16
CA MET A 1 18.87 -1.22 6.28
C MET A 1 17.49 -1.86 6.20
N MET A 2 17.01 -2.24 5.01
CA MET A 2 15.78 -3.04 4.90
C MET A 2 16.10 -4.46 5.38
N ALA A 3 15.27 -5.02 6.25
CA ALA A 3 15.43 -6.40 6.73
C ALA A 3 15.37 -7.39 5.56
N GLN A 4 16.17 -8.47 5.63
CA GLN A 4 16.14 -9.60 4.68
C GLN A 4 14.72 -10.16 4.57
N TRP A 5 14.00 -10.24 5.69
CA TRP A 5 12.59 -10.65 5.71
C TRP A 5 11.70 -9.83 4.78
N TYR A 6 11.89 -8.51 4.76
CA TYR A 6 11.12 -7.63 3.88
C TYR A 6 11.42 -7.89 2.40
N GLN A 7 12.67 -8.22 2.06
CA GLN A 7 13.05 -8.56 0.69
C GLN A 7 12.38 -9.87 0.24
N LEU A 8 12.30 -10.88 1.12
CA LEU A 8 11.61 -12.14 0.83
C LEU A 8 10.12 -11.93 0.57
N GLN A 9 9.47 -11.07 1.35
CA GLN A 9 8.04 -10.77 1.19
C GLN A 9 7.70 -10.09 -0.15
N MET A 10 8.69 -9.57 -0.86
CA MET A 10 8.52 -8.93 -2.17
C MET A 10 8.72 -9.90 -3.34
N LEU A 11 9.08 -11.17 -3.09
CA LEU A 11 9.31 -12.18 -4.13
C LEU A 11 8.01 -12.74 -4.70
N ASP A 12 8.10 -13.36 -5.88
CA ASP A 12 7.00 -14.08 -6.52
C ASP A 12 6.46 -15.23 -5.66
N GLY A 13 5.19 -15.60 -5.90
CA GLY A 13 4.50 -16.67 -5.15
C GLY A 13 5.26 -18.01 -5.08
N LYS A 14 5.95 -18.40 -6.17
CA LYS A 14 6.77 -19.64 -6.20
C LYS A 14 7.96 -19.62 -5.22
N TYR A 15 8.49 -18.45 -4.89
CA TYR A 15 9.56 -18.30 -3.90
C TYR A 15 8.99 -18.16 -2.49
N LEU A 16 7.82 -17.52 -2.35
CA LEU A 16 7.11 -17.48 -1.08
C LEU A 16 6.67 -18.89 -0.62
N GLU A 17 6.27 -19.77 -1.53
CA GLU A 17 6.01 -21.19 -1.22
C GLU A 17 7.28 -21.91 -0.72
N GLN A 18 8.46 -21.60 -1.26
CA GLN A 18 9.73 -22.15 -0.76
C GLN A 18 10.05 -21.62 0.65
N VAL A 19 9.75 -20.35 0.92
CA VAL A 19 9.90 -19.77 2.27
C VAL A 19 8.91 -20.44 3.24
N ASP A 20 7.66 -20.67 2.84
CA ASP A 20 6.66 -21.35 3.68
C ASP A 20 7.12 -22.78 4.07
N GLN A 21 7.56 -23.56 3.07
CA GLN A 21 8.10 -24.91 3.27
C GLN A 21 9.34 -24.93 4.18
N LEU A 22 10.17 -23.88 4.14
CA LEU A 22 11.33 -23.76 5.03
C LEU A 22 10.91 -23.67 6.51
N TYR A 23 9.73 -23.12 6.80
CA TYR A 23 9.27 -22.82 8.15
C TYR A 23 8.23 -23.79 8.73
N ASP A 24 7.62 -24.67 7.92
CA ASP A 24 6.55 -25.61 8.35
C ASP A 24 6.83 -26.35 9.66
N ASP A 25 8.04 -26.90 9.84
CA ASP A 25 8.42 -27.69 11.04
C ASP A 25 9.73 -27.24 11.72
N SER A 26 10.35 -26.15 11.24
CA SER A 26 11.68 -25.74 11.67
C SER A 26 11.65 -24.77 12.86
N PHE A 27 11.24 -23.53 12.64
CA PHE A 27 11.19 -22.44 13.61
C PHE A 27 9.91 -21.62 13.38
N PRO A 28 9.27 -21.05 14.41
CA PRO A 28 8.01 -20.35 14.20
C PRO A 28 8.18 -19.11 13.32
N MET A 29 7.53 -19.10 12.15
CA MET A 29 7.58 -18.00 11.17
C MET A 29 7.11 -16.67 11.77
N ASP A 30 6.16 -16.69 12.71
CA ASP A 30 5.73 -15.53 13.48
C ASP A 30 6.92 -14.81 14.14
N ILE A 31 7.82 -15.58 14.78
CA ILE A 31 9.00 -15.03 15.47
C ILE A 31 9.99 -14.49 14.44
N ARG A 32 10.24 -15.25 13.38
CA ARG A 32 11.09 -14.82 12.26
C ARG A 32 10.65 -13.47 11.71
N GLN A 33 9.33 -13.24 11.60
CA GLN A 33 8.75 -11.99 11.14
C GLN A 33 8.87 -10.87 12.18
N TYR A 34 8.34 -11.07 13.40
CA TYR A 34 8.24 -10.01 14.41
C TYR A 34 9.60 -9.53 14.91
N LEU A 35 10.58 -10.44 14.96
CA LEU A 35 11.93 -10.16 15.44
C LEU A 35 12.95 -10.13 14.30
N SER A 36 12.50 -9.98 13.05
CA SER A 36 13.36 -10.02 11.86
C SER A 36 14.63 -9.17 11.99
N GLN A 37 14.51 -7.92 12.41
CA GLN A 37 15.65 -7.02 12.60
C GLN A 37 16.63 -7.51 13.66
N TRP A 38 16.14 -8.04 14.79
CA TRP A 38 17.00 -8.54 15.86
C TRP A 38 17.69 -9.83 15.44
N ILE A 39 16.93 -10.78 14.89
CA ILE A 39 17.44 -12.06 14.39
C ILE A 39 18.54 -11.84 13.35
N GLU A 40 18.33 -10.95 12.38
CA GLU A 40 19.30 -10.67 11.32
C GLU A 40 20.54 -9.89 11.82
N SER A 41 20.47 -9.28 13.00
CA SER A 41 21.61 -8.57 13.61
C SER A 41 22.58 -9.48 14.36
N VAL A 42 22.20 -10.73 14.62
CA VAL A 42 22.99 -11.70 15.39
C VAL A 42 23.80 -12.59 14.47
N ASP A 43 25.08 -12.78 14.78
CA ASP A 43 25.94 -13.75 14.11
C ASP A 43 25.65 -15.18 14.61
N TRP A 44 24.66 -15.83 14.01
CA TRP A 44 24.22 -17.16 14.42
C TRP A 44 25.25 -18.27 14.14
N GLU A 45 26.23 -18.06 13.26
CA GLU A 45 27.33 -19.02 13.06
C GLU A 45 28.24 -19.05 14.28
N ALA A 46 28.65 -17.89 14.79
CA ALA A 46 29.42 -17.81 16.02
C ALA A 46 28.65 -18.35 17.24
N VAL A 47 27.32 -18.22 17.24
CA VAL A 47 26.44 -18.75 18.30
C VAL A 47 26.38 -20.28 18.25
N THR A 48 26.41 -20.90 17.08
CA THR A 48 26.42 -22.37 16.96
C THR A 48 27.68 -23.02 17.52
N ASP A 49 28.81 -22.30 17.49
CA ASP A 49 30.10 -22.82 17.96
C ASP A 49 30.33 -22.60 19.46
N ASN A 50 29.44 -21.89 20.15
CA ASN A 50 29.60 -21.51 21.55
C ASN A 50 28.31 -21.69 22.36
N GLU A 51 28.25 -22.77 23.14
CA GLU A 51 27.11 -23.16 23.98
C GLU A 51 26.69 -22.07 24.99
N SER A 52 27.67 -21.40 25.61
CA SER A 52 27.40 -20.32 26.56
C SER A 52 26.76 -19.11 25.88
N LEU A 53 27.23 -18.79 24.66
CA LEU A 53 26.66 -17.72 23.84
C LEU A 53 25.28 -18.10 23.33
N ALA A 54 25.06 -19.36 22.92
CA ALA A 54 23.74 -19.87 22.54
C ALA A 54 22.73 -19.75 23.68
N THR A 55 23.14 -20.06 24.90
CA THR A 55 22.30 -19.91 26.10
C THR A 55 21.94 -18.44 26.33
N VAL A 56 22.90 -17.51 26.21
CA VAL A 56 22.64 -16.07 26.35
C VAL A 56 21.67 -15.59 25.27
N ARG A 57 21.92 -15.94 23.99
CA ARG A 57 21.05 -15.53 22.87
C ARG A 57 19.65 -16.12 22.94
N PHE A 58 19.50 -17.33 23.49
CA PHE A 58 18.20 -17.91 23.74
C PHE A 58 17.39 -17.12 24.77
N HIS A 59 17.99 -16.76 25.90
CA HIS A 59 17.31 -15.94 26.91
C HIS A 59 17.02 -14.52 26.41
N GLU A 60 17.91 -13.98 25.57
CA GLU A 60 17.69 -12.69 24.91
C GLU A 60 16.51 -12.76 23.92
N LEU A 61 16.37 -13.84 23.14
CA LEU A 61 15.19 -14.09 22.31
C LEU A 61 13.90 -14.14 23.15
N LEU A 62 13.91 -14.83 24.29
CA LEU A 62 12.77 -14.88 25.19
C LEU A 62 12.40 -13.48 25.74
N SER A 63 13.40 -12.66 26.04
CA SER A 63 13.19 -11.26 26.44
C SER A 63 12.60 -10.41 25.32
N GLN A 64 13.07 -10.59 24.07
CA GLN A 64 12.48 -9.91 22.91
C GLN A 64 11.01 -10.28 22.72
N LEU A 65 10.62 -11.53 22.99
CA LEU A 65 9.22 -11.95 22.96
C LEU A 65 8.37 -11.29 24.06
N ASP A 66 8.94 -11.04 25.25
CA ASP A 66 8.24 -10.30 26.32
C ASP A 66 8.00 -8.84 25.94
N ASP A 67 8.97 -8.22 25.27
CA ASP A 67 8.82 -6.86 24.73
C ASP A 67 7.74 -6.81 23.65
N GLN A 68 7.71 -7.77 22.71
CA GLN A 68 6.65 -7.86 21.69
C GLN A 68 5.28 -8.12 22.31
N HIS A 69 5.20 -8.98 23.32
CA HIS A 69 3.96 -9.20 24.06
C HIS A 69 3.44 -7.89 24.68
N SER A 70 4.32 -7.09 25.27
CA SER A 70 3.98 -5.80 25.86
C SER A 70 3.46 -4.81 24.81
N ARG A 71 4.04 -4.80 23.60
CA ARG A 71 3.54 -4.00 22.47
C ARG A 71 2.13 -4.42 22.04
N PHE A 72 1.89 -5.72 21.88
CA PHE A 72 0.54 -6.23 21.55
C PHE A 72 -0.49 -6.00 22.66
N ALA A 73 -0.05 -5.88 23.91
CA ALA A 73 -0.90 -5.49 25.03
C ALA A 73 -1.37 -4.03 24.90
N LEU A 74 -0.47 -3.12 24.53
CA LEU A 74 -0.82 -1.71 24.28
C LEU A 74 -1.80 -1.55 23.12
N GLU A 75 -1.67 -2.39 22.08
CA GLU A 75 -2.57 -2.41 20.92
C GLU A 75 -3.90 -3.15 21.17
N ASN A 76 -4.12 -3.69 22.37
CA ASN A 76 -5.28 -4.53 22.72
C ASN A 76 -5.46 -5.76 21.79
N ASN A 77 -4.38 -6.27 21.20
CA ASN A 77 -4.44 -7.41 20.28
C ASN A 77 -4.38 -8.75 21.03
N PHE A 78 -5.54 -9.19 21.52
CA PHE A 78 -5.68 -10.42 22.32
C PHE A 78 -5.15 -11.69 21.63
N LEU A 79 -5.40 -11.82 20.31
CA LEU A 79 -4.96 -12.98 19.53
C LEU A 79 -3.44 -13.07 19.48
N LEU A 80 -2.77 -11.97 19.14
CA LEU A 80 -1.29 -11.95 19.05
C LEU A 80 -0.64 -12.12 20.43
N GLN A 81 -1.21 -11.55 21.49
CA GLN A 81 -0.75 -11.80 22.86
C GLN A 81 -0.84 -13.28 23.25
N HIS A 82 -1.94 -13.95 22.90
CA HIS A 82 -2.09 -15.39 23.14
C HIS A 82 -1.06 -16.19 22.34
N ASN A 83 -0.89 -15.89 21.06
CA ASN A 83 0.05 -16.58 20.17
C ASN A 83 1.49 -16.44 20.67
N ILE A 84 1.95 -15.23 21.01
CA ILE A 84 3.31 -15.02 21.54
C ILE A 84 3.54 -15.82 22.82
N ARG A 85 2.58 -15.85 23.76
CA ARG A 85 2.71 -16.66 24.99
C ARG A 85 2.77 -18.16 24.71
N LYS A 86 2.02 -18.65 23.72
CA LYS A 86 2.07 -20.06 23.30
C LYS A 86 3.42 -20.39 22.67
N ILE A 87 3.86 -19.56 21.74
CA ILE A 87 5.13 -19.71 21.03
C ILE A 87 6.32 -19.67 22.00
N LYS A 88 6.34 -18.73 22.94
CA LYS A 88 7.39 -18.63 23.97
C LYS A 88 7.52 -19.93 24.76
N ARG A 89 6.40 -20.48 25.25
CA ARG A 89 6.39 -21.77 25.95
C ARG A 89 6.91 -22.90 25.08
N ASN A 90 6.46 -23.00 23.84
CA ASN A 90 6.94 -24.03 22.90
C ASN A 90 8.45 -23.94 22.64
N LEU A 91 9.01 -22.73 22.56
CA LEU A 91 10.46 -22.55 22.41
C LEU A 91 11.23 -23.01 23.65
N GLN A 92 10.72 -22.69 24.85
CA GLN A 92 11.28 -23.18 26.11
C GLN A 92 11.27 -24.70 26.16
N ASP A 93 10.12 -25.32 25.89
CA ASP A 93 9.96 -26.77 25.92
C ASP A 93 10.89 -27.48 24.92
N ARG A 94 11.20 -26.86 23.77
CA ARG A 94 11.98 -27.48 22.69
C ARG A 94 13.49 -27.20 22.75
N PHE A 95 13.91 -26.04 23.25
CA PHE A 95 15.30 -25.57 23.09
C PHE A 95 15.99 -25.11 24.38
N GLN A 96 15.29 -25.10 25.52
CA GLN A 96 15.89 -24.61 26.77
C GLN A 96 17.09 -25.45 27.23
N GLU A 97 17.04 -26.76 27.02
CA GLU A 97 18.12 -27.68 27.39
C GLU A 97 19.28 -27.66 26.38
N GLU A 98 18.97 -27.47 25.09
CA GLU A 98 19.97 -27.43 24.01
C GLU A 98 19.80 -26.19 23.10
N PRO A 99 20.13 -24.98 23.58
CA PRO A 99 19.99 -23.73 22.82
C PRO A 99 20.76 -23.68 21.50
N VAL A 100 21.85 -24.45 21.40
CA VAL A 100 22.69 -24.56 20.19
C VAL A 100 21.89 -25.11 19.01
N ILE A 101 20.94 -26.02 19.24
CA ILE A 101 20.06 -26.56 18.18
C ILE A 101 19.22 -25.44 17.57
N MET A 102 18.66 -24.55 18.40
CA MET A 102 17.91 -23.40 17.93
C MET A 102 18.77 -22.48 17.08
N ALA A 103 19.98 -22.14 17.56
CA ALA A 103 20.92 -21.31 16.82
C ALA A 103 21.27 -21.93 15.45
N GLY A 104 21.46 -23.24 15.41
CA GLY A 104 21.70 -23.99 14.17
C GLY A 104 20.50 -23.96 13.22
N ILE A 105 19.28 -24.02 13.74
CA ILE A 105 18.06 -23.87 12.93
C ILE A 105 17.97 -22.46 12.35
N ILE A 106 18.13 -21.42 13.17
CA ILE A 106 18.05 -20.03 12.71
C ILE A 106 19.14 -19.74 11.67
N SER A 107 20.39 -20.13 11.94
CA SER A 107 21.52 -19.97 11.01
C SER A 107 21.25 -20.62 9.66
N ARG A 108 20.76 -21.87 9.65
CA ARG A 108 20.41 -22.58 8.42
C ARG A 108 19.27 -21.88 7.67
N ASN A 109 18.21 -21.50 8.36
CA ASN A 109 17.06 -20.86 7.72
C ASN A 109 17.46 -19.52 7.07
N LEU A 110 18.25 -18.68 7.74
CA LEU A 110 18.75 -17.43 7.16
C LEU A 110 19.62 -17.66 5.91
N LYS A 111 20.42 -18.72 5.89
CA LYS A 111 21.22 -19.11 4.71
C LYS A 111 20.34 -19.61 3.56
N GLU A 112 19.33 -20.42 3.85
CA GLU A 112 18.39 -20.88 2.82
C GLU A 112 17.55 -19.73 2.27
N GLU A 113 17.09 -18.80 3.12
CA GLU A 113 16.46 -17.56 2.69
C GLU A 113 17.34 -16.75 1.73
N GLN A 114 18.65 -16.65 2.03
CA GLN A 114 19.61 -15.97 1.19
C GLN A 114 19.77 -16.66 -0.18
N LYS A 115 19.79 -18.00 -0.21
CA LYS A 115 19.78 -18.77 -1.46
C LYS A 115 18.51 -18.56 -2.26
N ILE A 116 17.34 -18.50 -1.60
CA ILE A 116 16.06 -18.18 -2.25
C ILE A 116 16.15 -16.79 -2.91
N LEU A 117 16.64 -15.78 -2.19
CA LEU A 117 16.84 -14.43 -2.73
C LEU A 117 17.81 -14.41 -3.92
N GLU A 118 18.91 -15.15 -3.85
CA GLU A 118 19.89 -15.27 -4.94
C GLU A 118 19.31 -15.98 -6.16
N SER A 119 18.51 -17.03 -5.94
CA SER A 119 17.82 -17.74 -7.01
C SER A 119 16.81 -16.83 -7.72
N ALA A 120 16.07 -16.01 -6.98
CA ALA A 120 15.14 -15.04 -7.53
C ALA A 120 15.84 -14.01 -8.41
N LYS A 121 16.94 -13.42 -7.91
CA LYS A 121 17.75 -12.44 -8.67
C LYS A 121 18.38 -13.04 -9.92
N SER A 122 18.78 -14.31 -9.88
CA SER A 122 19.41 -14.98 -11.02
C SER A 122 18.40 -15.24 -12.15
N VAL A 123 17.15 -15.53 -11.81
CA VAL A 123 16.06 -15.67 -12.80
C VAL A 123 15.70 -14.32 -13.43
N GLU A 124 15.74 -13.22 -12.68
CA GLU A 124 15.54 -11.86 -13.21
C GLU A 124 16.64 -11.43 -14.20
N GLN A 125 17.86 -11.95 -14.07
CA GLN A 125 18.97 -11.65 -14.98
C GLN A 125 19.13 -12.65 -16.15
N GLY A 126 18.56 -13.85 -16.05
CA GLY A 126 18.75 -14.94 -17.01
C GLY A 126 17.57 -15.21 -17.97
N GLU A 127 16.33 -14.99 -17.56
CA GLU A 127 15.15 -15.31 -18.38
C GLU A 127 14.03 -14.28 -18.13
N GLY A 128 13.77 -13.43 -19.12
CA GLY A 128 12.76 -12.37 -19.11
C GLY A 128 11.31 -12.88 -19.16
N THR A 129 10.94 -13.84 -18.32
CA THR A 129 9.60 -14.45 -18.31
C THR A 129 8.97 -14.56 -16.92
N GLY A 130 9.73 -14.35 -15.83
CA GLY A 130 9.16 -14.22 -14.47
C GLY A 130 8.71 -12.79 -14.12
N SER A 131 9.28 -11.79 -14.79
CA SER A 131 9.05 -10.38 -14.49
C SER A 131 7.73 -9.83 -15.07
N ALA A 132 7.13 -10.49 -16.05
CA ALA A 132 5.97 -9.96 -16.78
C ALA A 132 4.75 -9.73 -15.87
N MET A 133 4.40 -10.69 -15.01
CA MET A 133 3.18 -10.61 -14.19
C MET A 133 3.31 -9.64 -13.01
N VAL A 134 4.48 -9.54 -12.37
CA VAL A 134 4.74 -8.54 -11.32
C VAL A 134 4.91 -7.14 -11.91
N LEU A 135 5.55 -7.01 -13.08
CA LEU A 135 5.59 -5.74 -13.80
C LEU A 135 4.20 -5.32 -14.29
N GLU A 136 3.35 -6.23 -14.76
CA GLU A 136 1.97 -5.93 -15.20
C GLU A 136 1.09 -5.49 -14.04
N LYS A 137 1.14 -6.20 -12.91
CA LYS A 137 0.40 -5.80 -11.71
C LYS A 137 0.88 -4.45 -11.16
N GLN A 138 2.21 -4.23 -11.11
CA GLN A 138 2.77 -2.93 -10.72
C GLN A 138 2.42 -1.82 -11.73
N LYS A 139 2.33 -2.14 -13.03
CA LYS A 139 1.95 -1.20 -14.09
C LYS A 139 0.50 -0.76 -13.95
N LEU A 140 -0.42 -1.69 -13.67
CA LEU A 140 -1.83 -1.36 -13.40
C LEU A 140 -1.97 -0.51 -12.14
N ASP A 141 -1.29 -0.87 -11.05
CA ASP A 141 -1.30 -0.07 -9.82
C ASP A 141 -0.75 1.35 -10.05
N ASN A 142 0.29 1.50 -10.89
CA ASN A 142 0.84 2.79 -11.27
C ASN A 142 -0.15 3.63 -12.12
N ILE A 143 -0.84 3.01 -13.08
CA ILE A 143 -1.87 3.69 -13.90
C ILE A 143 -3.05 4.13 -13.02
N VAL A 144 -3.50 3.27 -12.10
CA VAL A 144 -4.56 3.61 -11.13
C VAL A 144 -4.14 4.79 -10.26
N LYS A 145 -2.90 4.79 -9.78
CA LYS A 145 -2.34 5.91 -9.00
C LYS A 145 -2.29 7.19 -9.83
N GLU A 146 -1.83 7.14 -11.08
CA GLU A 146 -1.79 8.29 -11.98
C GLU A 146 -3.18 8.86 -12.23
N ILE A 147 -4.18 8.01 -12.50
CA ILE A 147 -5.58 8.43 -12.67
C ILE A 147 -6.06 9.14 -11.40
N LYS A 148 -5.78 8.58 -10.21
CA LYS A 148 -6.18 9.19 -8.93
C LYS A 148 -5.57 10.58 -8.74
N GLU A 149 -4.28 10.74 -9.02
CA GLU A 149 -3.58 12.03 -8.92
C GLU A 149 -4.15 13.04 -9.93
N LYS A 150 -4.40 12.62 -11.19
CA LYS A 150 -5.02 13.49 -12.21
C LYS A 150 -6.46 13.87 -11.85
N VAL A 151 -7.27 12.96 -11.31
CA VAL A 151 -8.62 13.25 -10.82
C VAL A 151 -8.57 14.34 -9.74
N GLN A 152 -7.68 14.20 -8.76
CA GLN A 152 -7.53 15.19 -7.69
C GLN A 152 -7.10 16.56 -8.24
N LEU A 153 -6.18 16.59 -9.20
CA LEU A 153 -5.74 17.82 -9.85
C LEU A 153 -6.89 18.50 -10.61
N VAL A 154 -7.69 17.74 -11.36
CA VAL A 154 -8.84 18.27 -12.10
C VAL A 154 -9.91 18.79 -11.15
N ASP A 155 -10.22 18.06 -10.07
CA ASP A 155 -11.16 18.48 -9.03
C ASP A 155 -10.73 19.82 -8.40
N GLN A 156 -9.44 19.97 -8.09
CA GLN A 156 -8.90 21.24 -7.59
C GLN A 156 -9.01 22.38 -8.60
N ASN A 157 -8.77 22.11 -9.89
CA ASN A 157 -8.92 23.11 -10.95
C ASN A 157 -10.38 23.54 -11.13
N ILE A 158 -11.34 22.60 -11.00
CA ILE A 158 -12.78 22.89 -11.06
C ILE A 158 -13.18 23.81 -9.90
N LYS A 159 -12.76 23.50 -8.66
CA LYS A 159 -13.04 24.36 -7.50
C LYS A 159 -12.54 25.79 -7.71
N THR A 160 -11.29 25.94 -8.16
CA THR A 160 -10.72 27.27 -8.45
C THR A 160 -11.44 27.97 -9.61
N LEU A 161 -11.97 27.22 -10.59
CA LEU A 161 -12.77 27.79 -11.67
C LEU A 161 -14.13 28.28 -11.15
N GLU A 162 -14.78 27.51 -10.28
CA GLU A 162 -16.04 27.86 -9.62
C GLU A 162 -15.87 29.15 -8.80
N ASP A 163 -14.84 29.23 -7.95
CA ASP A 163 -14.54 30.43 -7.14
C ASP A 163 -14.38 31.69 -8.00
N GLN A 164 -13.67 31.58 -9.13
CA GLN A 164 -13.45 32.71 -10.04
C GLN A 164 -14.71 33.09 -10.83
N GLN A 165 -15.56 32.10 -11.14
CA GLN A 165 -16.82 32.35 -11.80
C GLN A 165 -17.77 33.07 -10.84
N ASP A 166 -17.84 32.65 -9.58
CA ASP A 166 -18.63 33.32 -8.53
C ASP A 166 -18.16 34.76 -8.32
N GLU A 167 -16.85 35.02 -8.31
CA GLU A 167 -16.32 36.38 -8.23
C GLU A 167 -16.74 37.23 -9.45
N CYS A 168 -16.62 36.67 -10.65
CA CYS A 168 -17.02 37.34 -11.89
C CYS A 168 -18.52 37.66 -11.90
N ASP A 169 -19.37 36.71 -11.51
CA ASP A 169 -20.82 36.85 -11.44
C ASP A 169 -21.21 37.89 -10.37
N PHE A 170 -20.54 37.88 -9.21
CA PHE A 170 -20.74 38.89 -8.16
C PHE A 170 -20.44 40.30 -8.67
N ARG A 171 -19.29 40.51 -9.33
CA ARG A 171 -18.90 41.82 -9.89
C ARG A 171 -19.85 42.28 -10.98
N MET A 172 -20.25 41.39 -11.88
CA MET A 172 -21.22 41.69 -12.94
C MET A 172 -22.60 42.06 -12.37
N ASN A 173 -23.08 41.32 -11.37
CA ASN A 173 -24.35 41.63 -10.70
C ASN A 173 -24.28 42.97 -9.95
N THR A 174 -23.13 43.27 -9.34
CA THR A 174 -22.88 44.55 -8.66
C THR A 174 -22.94 45.73 -9.63
N LEU A 175 -22.37 45.60 -10.83
CA LEU A 175 -22.47 46.62 -11.88
C LEU A 175 -23.88 46.77 -12.47
N ARG A 176 -24.65 45.68 -12.55
CA ARG A 176 -26.00 45.70 -13.13
C ARG A 176 -27.05 46.27 -12.16
N ASN A 177 -26.77 46.31 -10.86
CA ASN A 177 -27.76 46.69 -9.86
C ASN A 177 -28.12 48.20 -9.96
N PRO A 178 -29.38 48.57 -10.28
CA PRO A 178 -29.79 49.97 -10.45
C PRO A 178 -29.60 50.85 -9.19
N GLU A 179 -29.58 50.24 -8.00
CA GLU A 179 -29.33 50.99 -6.75
C GLU A 179 -27.89 51.51 -6.65
N ASN A 180 -26.93 50.90 -7.36
CA ASN A 180 -25.54 51.34 -7.43
C ASN A 180 -25.31 52.50 -8.41
N GLU A 181 -26.28 52.87 -9.25
CA GLU A 181 -26.21 54.13 -10.03
C GLU A 181 -26.08 55.36 -9.13
N LYS A 182 -26.54 55.25 -7.86
CA LYS A 182 -26.41 56.30 -6.85
C LYS A 182 -25.01 56.39 -6.22
N ASN A 183 -24.10 55.45 -6.48
CA ASN A 183 -22.76 55.38 -5.88
C ASN A 183 -21.63 56.07 -6.67
N GLY A 184 -21.94 56.94 -7.64
CA GLY A 184 -20.99 57.97 -8.09
C GLY A 184 -19.70 57.43 -8.73
N MET A 185 -19.76 56.34 -9.49
CA MET A 185 -18.61 55.86 -10.27
C MET A 185 -18.39 56.77 -11.48
N THR A 186 -17.16 57.24 -11.68
CA THR A 186 -16.82 58.08 -12.84
C THR A 186 -16.86 57.27 -14.13
N PRO A 187 -17.07 57.89 -15.31
CA PRO A 187 -17.05 57.17 -16.60
C PRO A 187 -15.76 56.36 -16.83
N LYS A 188 -14.63 56.85 -16.32
CA LYS A 188 -13.32 56.21 -16.43
C LYS A 188 -13.20 54.95 -15.57
N GLU A 189 -13.74 54.97 -14.36
CA GLU A 189 -13.78 53.80 -13.46
C GLU A 189 -14.71 52.72 -13.99
N LEU A 190 -15.85 53.11 -14.58
CA LEU A 190 -16.76 52.16 -15.24
C LEU A 190 -16.12 51.48 -16.45
N GLU A 191 -15.35 52.22 -17.24
CA GLU A 191 -14.59 51.67 -18.37
C GLU A 191 -13.49 50.70 -17.90
N GLN A 192 -12.78 51.04 -16.82
CA GLN A 192 -11.79 50.15 -16.20
C GLN A 192 -12.41 48.85 -15.68
N GLU A 193 -13.54 48.90 -15.00
CA GLU A 193 -14.20 47.70 -14.47
C GLU A 193 -14.73 46.81 -15.62
N LYS A 194 -15.25 47.39 -16.70
CA LYS A 194 -15.63 46.64 -17.91
C LYS A 194 -14.45 45.93 -18.55
N LEU A 195 -13.29 46.58 -18.64
CA LEU A 195 -12.05 45.97 -19.14
C LEU A 195 -11.57 44.84 -18.23
N HIS A 196 -11.71 45.01 -16.92
CA HIS A 196 -11.37 43.99 -15.94
C HIS A 196 -12.27 42.75 -16.06
N LEU A 197 -13.59 42.93 -16.14
CA LEU A 197 -14.55 41.84 -16.37
C LEU A 197 -14.30 41.11 -17.69
N ASN A 198 -13.99 41.84 -18.76
CA ASN A 198 -13.64 41.22 -20.04
C ASN A 198 -12.39 40.33 -19.90
N ARG A 199 -11.38 40.77 -19.14
CA ARG A 199 -10.19 39.97 -18.85
C ARG A 199 -10.54 38.71 -18.05
N MET A 200 -11.31 38.85 -16.97
CA MET A 200 -11.77 37.71 -16.17
C MET A 200 -12.54 36.69 -17.02
N CYS A 201 -13.41 37.15 -17.92
CA CYS A 201 -14.16 36.27 -18.82
C CYS A 201 -13.24 35.49 -19.78
N LEU A 202 -12.19 36.13 -20.32
CA LEU A 202 -11.20 35.45 -21.15
C LEU A 202 -10.39 34.42 -20.35
N GLU A 203 -10.01 34.74 -19.11
CA GLU A 203 -9.31 33.83 -18.21
C GLU A 203 -10.18 32.62 -17.84
N LEU A 204 -11.46 32.84 -17.52
CA LEU A 204 -12.43 31.78 -17.27
C LEU A 204 -12.61 30.88 -18.49
N LYS A 205 -12.68 31.45 -19.70
CA LYS A 205 -12.76 30.67 -20.94
C LYS A 205 -11.50 29.80 -21.13
N ALA A 206 -10.32 30.35 -20.90
CA ALA A 206 -9.06 29.61 -21.00
C ALA A 206 -8.99 28.47 -19.97
N LYS A 207 -9.37 28.73 -18.72
CA LYS A 207 -9.39 27.71 -17.66
C LYS A 207 -10.43 26.61 -17.91
N ARG A 208 -11.63 26.96 -18.40
CA ARG A 208 -12.63 25.98 -18.83
C ARG A 208 -12.06 25.05 -19.90
N GLN A 209 -11.37 25.60 -20.89
CA GLN A 209 -10.74 24.82 -21.95
C GLN A 209 -9.67 23.88 -21.39
N ASP A 210 -8.81 24.37 -20.48
CA ASP A 210 -7.77 23.57 -19.82
C ASP A 210 -8.36 22.40 -19.01
N VAL A 211 -9.42 22.65 -18.22
CA VAL A 211 -10.13 21.61 -17.48
C VAL A 211 -10.71 20.55 -18.42
N VAL A 212 -11.33 20.96 -19.53
CA VAL A 212 -11.89 20.02 -20.52
C VAL A 212 -10.79 19.16 -21.14
N VAL A 213 -9.65 19.74 -21.51
CA VAL A 213 -8.51 18.98 -22.06
C VAL A 213 -8.02 17.93 -21.05
N LYS A 214 -7.84 18.32 -19.79
CA LYS A 214 -7.41 17.39 -18.73
C LYS A 214 -8.44 16.28 -18.46
N LEU A 215 -9.73 16.58 -18.53
CA LEU A 215 -10.80 15.58 -18.42
C LEU A 215 -10.76 14.58 -19.58
N VAL A 216 -10.49 15.03 -20.81
CA VAL A 216 -10.33 14.15 -21.98
C VAL A 216 -9.12 13.23 -21.81
N GLU A 217 -7.98 13.74 -21.35
CA GLU A 217 -6.81 12.90 -21.05
C GLU A 217 -7.11 11.83 -20.00
N LEU A 218 -7.82 12.22 -18.94
CA LEU A 218 -8.24 11.32 -17.85
C LEU A 218 -9.18 10.23 -18.35
N LEU A 219 -10.14 10.57 -19.22
CA LEU A 219 -11.01 9.60 -19.87
C LEU A 219 -10.21 8.62 -20.73
N ASN A 220 -9.24 9.09 -21.50
CA ASN A 220 -8.41 8.22 -22.35
C ASN A 220 -7.56 7.25 -21.51
N LEU A 221 -6.95 7.73 -20.43
CA LEU A 221 -6.20 6.90 -19.48
C LEU A 221 -7.13 5.86 -18.81
N SER A 222 -8.30 6.29 -18.36
CA SER A 222 -9.29 5.39 -17.74
C SER A 222 -9.80 4.34 -18.71
N HIS A 223 -10.03 4.71 -19.97
CA HIS A 223 -10.43 3.78 -21.02
C HIS A 223 -9.34 2.73 -21.30
N SER A 224 -8.07 3.16 -21.39
CA SER A 224 -6.92 2.25 -21.53
C SER A 224 -6.84 1.26 -20.37
N LEU A 225 -7.00 1.74 -19.13
CA LEU A 225 -7.02 0.88 -17.94
C LEU A 225 -8.16 -0.13 -17.97
N VAL A 226 -9.39 0.32 -18.28
CA VAL A 226 -10.56 -0.57 -18.36
C VAL A 226 -10.38 -1.63 -19.43
N LEU A 227 -9.81 -1.26 -20.59
CA LEU A 227 -9.51 -2.22 -21.64
C LEU A 227 -8.56 -3.30 -21.13
N SER A 228 -7.40 -2.95 -20.57
CA SER A 228 -6.44 -3.94 -20.03
C SER A 228 -7.07 -4.81 -18.93
N LEU A 229 -7.82 -4.22 -17.99
CA LEU A 229 -8.53 -4.98 -16.95
C LEU A 229 -9.55 -5.98 -17.51
N VAL A 230 -10.25 -5.64 -18.58
CA VAL A 230 -11.31 -6.49 -19.16
C VAL A 230 -10.75 -7.51 -20.14
N SER A 231 -9.73 -7.16 -20.93
CA SER A 231 -9.18 -8.03 -21.98
C SER A 231 -8.11 -9.00 -21.46
N GLU A 232 -7.37 -8.63 -20.42
CA GLU A 232 -6.20 -9.38 -19.93
C GLU A 232 -6.50 -9.96 -18.53
N GLU A 233 -6.67 -9.08 -17.54
CA GLU A 233 -6.78 -9.48 -16.13
C GLU A 233 -8.03 -10.32 -15.82
N LEU A 234 -9.20 -9.91 -16.34
CA LEU A 234 -10.46 -10.60 -16.04
C LEU A 234 -10.51 -12.04 -16.60
N PRO A 235 -10.10 -12.31 -17.85
CA PRO A 235 -9.94 -13.66 -18.37
C PRO A 235 -8.95 -14.50 -17.58
N GLU A 236 -7.76 -13.96 -17.28
CA GLU A 236 -6.74 -14.66 -16.50
C GLU A 236 -7.25 -15.02 -15.10
N TRP A 237 -7.88 -14.07 -14.41
CA TRP A 237 -8.52 -14.31 -13.12
C TRP A 237 -9.60 -15.40 -13.20
N LYS A 238 -10.40 -15.42 -14.27
CA LYS A 238 -11.42 -16.44 -14.52
C LYS A 238 -10.84 -17.83 -14.74
N MET A 239 -9.66 -17.93 -15.36
CA MET A 239 -8.95 -19.19 -15.57
C MET A 239 -8.25 -19.67 -14.30
N ALA A 240 -7.66 -18.76 -13.52
CA ALA A 240 -6.94 -19.05 -12.29
C ALA A 240 -7.86 -19.38 -11.09
N SER A 241 -9.16 -19.09 -11.16
CA SER A 241 -10.11 -19.30 -10.06
C SER A 241 -11.00 -20.55 -10.28
N PRO A 242 -10.87 -21.61 -9.46
CA PRO A 242 -11.79 -22.76 -9.48
C PRO A 242 -13.25 -22.32 -9.25
N PRO A 243 -14.26 -23.04 -9.77
CA PRO A 243 -15.67 -22.68 -9.63
C PRO A 243 -16.12 -22.45 -8.18
N GLU A 244 -15.55 -23.22 -7.23
CA GLU A 244 -15.88 -23.17 -5.80
C GLU A 244 -15.34 -21.91 -5.09
N ALA A 245 -14.19 -21.37 -5.54
CA ALA A 245 -13.58 -20.17 -4.97
C ALA A 245 -14.35 -18.87 -5.27
N ARG A 246 -15.21 -18.88 -6.31
CA ARG A 246 -16.01 -17.72 -6.73
C ARG A 246 -17.12 -17.37 -5.74
N LEU A 247 -17.64 -18.36 -5.00
CA LEU A 247 -18.66 -18.15 -3.97
C LEU A 247 -18.07 -17.60 -2.67
N ILE A 248 -16.85 -18.01 -2.31
CA ILE A 248 -16.23 -17.65 -1.02
C ILE A 248 -15.78 -16.16 -1.01
N ARG A 249 -15.26 -15.63 -2.12
CA ARG A 249 -14.81 -14.21 -2.17
C ARG A 249 -15.93 -13.17 -2.21
N VAL A 250 -17.09 -13.49 -2.80
CA VAL A 250 -18.26 -12.58 -2.74
C VAL A 250 -18.72 -12.41 -1.29
N PHE A 251 -18.67 -13.47 -0.48
CA PHE A 251 -18.96 -13.39 0.94
C PHE A 251 -17.85 -12.69 1.75
N ALA A 252 -16.57 -12.86 1.39
CA ALA A 252 -15.45 -12.20 2.10
C ALA A 252 -15.42 -10.67 1.89
N SER A 253 -15.78 -10.18 0.70
CA SER A 253 -15.91 -8.73 0.46
C SER A 253 -17.10 -8.09 1.21
N ALA A 254 -18.12 -8.88 1.55
CA ALA A 254 -19.27 -8.41 2.34
C ALA A 254 -18.98 -8.35 3.85
N ASN A 255 -17.91 -8.98 4.32
CA ASN A 255 -17.60 -9.15 5.76
C ASN A 255 -16.27 -8.52 6.20
N SER A 256 -15.65 -7.64 5.41
CA SER A 256 -14.50 -6.86 5.87
C SER A 256 -14.92 -5.85 6.97
N PRO A 257 -14.30 -5.87 8.16
CA PRO A 257 -14.60 -4.92 9.23
C PRO A 257 -13.95 -3.57 8.88
N GLY A 258 -14.71 -2.69 8.23
CA GLY A 258 -14.19 -1.37 7.84
C GLY A 258 -15.13 -0.51 6.98
N ARG A 259 -16.24 -1.04 6.45
CA ARG A 259 -17.28 -0.20 5.84
C ARG A 259 -18.40 0.02 6.85
N GLY A 260 -18.52 1.25 7.34
CA GLY A 260 -19.64 1.68 8.17
C GLY A 260 -20.96 1.32 7.50
N ARG A 261 -21.80 0.56 8.21
CA ARG A 261 -23.19 0.34 7.83
C ARG A 261 -23.91 1.68 7.92
N LEU A 262 -24.09 2.36 6.79
CA LEU A 262 -25.19 3.31 6.64
C LEU A 262 -26.47 2.47 6.57
N ALA A 263 -27.08 2.28 7.74
CA ALA A 263 -28.43 1.77 7.84
C ALA A 263 -29.38 2.83 7.27
N CYS A 264 -29.87 2.61 6.05
CA CYS A 264 -31.12 3.21 5.60
C CYS A 264 -32.23 2.67 6.51
N ARG A 265 -32.71 3.51 7.43
CA ARG A 265 -34.03 3.35 8.04
C ARG A 265 -35.05 3.89 7.04
N TYR A 266 -35.98 3.03 6.63
CA TYR A 266 -37.33 3.47 6.26
C TYR A 266 -38.10 3.83 7.52
#